data_AF-A0A818BDG5-F1
#
_entry.id   AF-A0A818BDG5-F1
#
_cell.length_a   1.000
_cell.length_b   1.000
_cell.length_c   1.000
_cell.angle_alpha   90.00
_cell.angle_beta   90.00
_cell.angle_gamma   90.00
#
_symmetry.space_group_name_H-M   'P 1'
#
loop_
_entity.id
_entity.type
_entity.pdbx_description
1 polymer ?
#
loop_
_entity_poly.entity_id
_entity_poly.type
_entity_poly.pdbx_seq_one_letter_code
_entity_poly.pdbx_strand_id
1 'polypeptide(L)'
;MRLPVPSFNVINGGSHAGNKLAMQEFMLLPTGAKTFKEAMRMGSEVYHHLKNLIKAEYGLDATNVGDEGGFAPNIENADKALDILVKAIDKAGYHGKVKIGMDVAASEFFDEQEKKYDLNNKEKGKPHYLTSDELAAYYLEQIGKYPIISIEDAFEQDDWSGFQKLLNAVKGKGVQLVGDDLTVTNVKRIQMAIEKGACDCLLLKVNQIGSVSEAIAACTMARGAGWGVMVSHRSGETEDTFIADLVVGLGTGQIKTGAPCRSERLAKYNQLLRIEEELGSNATYAGEDAFKKN
;
A
#
# COMPACT_ATOMS: atom_id res chain seq x y z
N MET A 1 14.32 7.47 17.94
CA MET A 1 14.11 7.22 16.49
C MET A 1 12.76 6.56 16.28
N ARG A 2 12.16 6.75 15.11
CA ARG A 2 10.81 6.27 14.78
C ARG A 2 10.90 5.06 13.86
N LEU A 3 10.32 3.93 14.28
CA LEU A 3 10.19 2.69 13.50
C LEU A 3 8.89 2.74 12.69
N PRO A 4 8.88 2.24 11.44
CA PRO A 4 7.76 2.40 10.54
C PRO A 4 6.64 1.39 10.79
N VAL A 5 5.41 1.74 10.43
CA VAL A 5 4.35 0.74 10.19
C VAL A 5 4.66 0.01 8.88
N PRO A 6 4.78 -1.33 8.88
CA PRO A 6 4.93 -2.10 7.66
C PRO A 6 3.58 -2.25 6.94
N SER A 7 3.56 -2.03 5.62
CA SER A 7 2.44 -2.36 4.73
C SER A 7 2.77 -3.68 4.04
N PHE A 8 2.16 -4.78 4.52
CA PHE A 8 2.42 -6.12 3.98
C PHE A 8 1.52 -6.41 2.79
N ASN A 9 2.07 -6.60 1.60
CA ASN A 9 1.31 -7.12 0.45
C ASN A 9 0.78 -8.54 0.78
N VAL A 10 -0.52 -8.80 0.54
CA VAL A 10 -1.15 -10.09 0.86
C VAL A 10 -2.09 -10.65 -0.20
N ILE A 11 -2.76 -9.81 -1.01
CA ILE A 11 -3.60 -10.24 -2.14
C ILE A 11 -3.24 -9.42 -3.36
N ASN A 12 -2.98 -10.10 -4.47
CA ASN A 12 -2.64 -9.50 -5.76
C ASN A 12 -3.80 -9.61 -6.75
N GLY A 13 -3.97 -8.56 -7.55
CA GLY A 13 -4.83 -8.47 -8.72
C GLY A 13 -4.07 -7.77 -9.86
N GLY A 14 -4.78 -6.99 -10.68
CA GLY A 14 -4.20 -6.18 -11.75
C GLY A 14 -3.25 -6.95 -12.65
N SER A 15 -2.14 -6.34 -13.00
CA SER A 15 -1.08 -6.95 -13.82
C SER A 15 -0.26 -8.01 -13.08
N HIS A 16 -0.42 -8.13 -11.75
CA HIS A 16 0.30 -9.09 -10.89
C HIS A 16 -0.40 -10.46 -10.76
N ALA A 17 -1.60 -10.64 -11.34
CA ALA A 17 -2.37 -11.87 -11.22
C ALA A 17 -3.18 -12.21 -12.48
N GLY A 18 -3.52 -13.49 -12.68
CA GLY A 18 -4.45 -13.92 -13.73
C GLY A 18 -5.94 -13.90 -13.34
N ASN A 19 -6.27 -13.41 -12.13
CA ASN A 19 -7.65 -13.33 -11.63
C ASN A 19 -8.42 -12.15 -12.24
N LYS A 20 -9.67 -11.92 -11.81
CA LYS A 20 -10.52 -10.86 -12.35
C LYS A 20 -10.35 -9.50 -11.66
N LEU A 21 -9.61 -9.47 -10.56
CA LEU A 21 -9.43 -8.29 -9.73
C LEU A 21 -8.65 -7.21 -10.50
N ALA A 22 -9.24 -6.03 -10.70
CA ALA A 22 -8.59 -4.91 -11.38
C ALA A 22 -7.48 -4.27 -10.53
N MET A 23 -7.74 -4.04 -9.24
CA MET A 23 -6.77 -3.45 -8.31
C MET A 23 -5.55 -4.34 -8.14
N GLN A 24 -4.36 -3.74 -8.10
CA GLN A 24 -3.10 -4.46 -8.10
C GLN A 24 -2.79 -5.16 -6.77
N GLU A 25 -2.96 -4.49 -5.63
CA GLU A 25 -2.54 -5.03 -4.33
C GLU A 25 -3.46 -4.62 -3.18
N PHE A 26 -3.61 -5.53 -2.23
CA PHE A 26 -4.22 -5.27 -0.93
C PHE A 26 -3.22 -5.62 0.17
N MET A 27 -3.09 -4.72 1.14
CA MET A 27 -2.05 -4.74 2.15
C MET A 27 -2.60 -4.74 3.58
N LEU A 28 -1.86 -5.36 4.51
CA LEU A 28 -2.13 -5.31 5.94
C LEU A 28 -1.23 -4.30 6.64
N LEU A 29 -1.83 -3.42 7.45
CA LEU A 29 -1.16 -2.33 8.16
C LEU A 29 -1.42 -2.47 9.67
N PRO A 30 -0.51 -3.09 10.46
CA PRO A 30 -0.67 -3.30 11.90
C PRO A 30 -0.42 -2.00 12.71
N THR A 31 -1.24 -0.98 12.49
CA THR A 31 -1.14 0.34 13.14
C THR A 31 -1.37 0.30 14.66
N GLY A 32 -2.10 -0.70 15.16
CA GLY A 32 -2.41 -0.87 16.58
C GLY A 32 -1.33 -1.58 17.41
N ALA A 33 -0.22 -2.01 16.79
CA ALA A 33 0.94 -2.57 17.49
C ALA A 33 1.65 -1.50 18.36
N LYS A 34 2.40 -1.94 19.37
CA LYS A 34 3.20 -1.07 20.26
C LYS A 34 4.68 -1.03 19.89
N THR A 35 5.16 -2.05 19.19
CA THR A 35 6.55 -2.18 18.71
C THR A 35 6.55 -2.71 17.29
N PHE A 36 7.65 -2.51 16.57
CA PHE A 36 7.85 -3.09 15.24
C PHE A 36 7.86 -4.62 15.31
N LYS A 37 8.46 -5.21 16.35
CA LYS A 37 8.39 -6.66 16.63
C LYS A 37 6.96 -7.16 16.77
N GLU A 38 6.09 -6.44 17.47
CA GLU A 38 4.68 -6.80 17.57
C GLU A 38 3.98 -6.66 16.21
N ALA A 39 4.26 -5.60 15.45
CA ALA A 39 3.72 -5.37 14.12
C ALA A 39 4.07 -6.51 13.15
N MET A 40 5.32 -6.96 13.14
CA MET A 40 5.79 -8.10 12.34
C MET A 40 5.05 -9.39 12.72
N ARG A 41 4.89 -9.65 14.02
CA ARG A 41 4.15 -10.81 14.51
C ARG A 41 2.70 -10.77 14.08
N MET A 42 2.02 -9.64 14.25
CA MET A 42 0.63 -9.44 13.83
C MET A 42 0.47 -9.69 12.32
N GLY A 43 1.30 -9.05 11.49
CA GLY A 43 1.25 -9.22 10.03
C GLY A 43 1.48 -10.65 9.59
N SER A 44 2.48 -11.33 10.18
CA SER A 44 2.78 -12.74 9.88
C SER A 44 1.65 -13.69 10.27
N GLU A 45 1.07 -13.53 11.46
CA GLU A 45 -0.04 -14.36 11.91
C GLU A 45 -1.27 -14.17 11.01
N VAL A 46 -1.66 -12.93 10.69
CA VAL A 46 -2.77 -12.66 9.76
C VAL A 46 -2.49 -13.25 8.37
N TYR A 47 -1.26 -13.11 7.85
CA TYR A 47 -0.86 -13.70 6.57
C TYR A 47 -1.03 -15.22 6.54
N HIS A 48 -0.67 -15.93 7.62
CA HIS A 48 -0.87 -17.39 7.71
C HIS A 48 -2.34 -17.79 7.90
N HIS A 49 -3.13 -17.00 8.62
CA HIS A 49 -4.58 -17.19 8.68
C HIS A 49 -5.22 -16.99 7.30
N LEU A 50 -4.82 -15.96 6.56
CA LEU A 50 -5.26 -15.71 5.19
C LEU A 50 -4.88 -16.88 4.28
N LYS A 51 -3.64 -17.38 4.34
CA LYS A 51 -3.19 -18.56 3.58
C LYS A 51 -4.12 -19.75 3.79
N ASN A 52 -4.52 -20.01 5.03
CA ASN A 52 -5.41 -21.12 5.36
C ASN A 52 -6.84 -20.90 4.84
N LEU A 53 -7.35 -19.66 4.89
CA LEU A 53 -8.64 -19.31 4.30
C LEU A 53 -8.62 -19.50 2.78
N ILE A 54 -7.59 -19.01 2.12
CA ILE A 54 -7.40 -19.15 0.67
C ILE A 54 -7.29 -20.64 0.29
N LYS A 55 -6.51 -21.43 1.03
CA LYS A 55 -6.41 -22.87 0.81
C LYS A 55 -7.76 -23.57 0.87
N ALA A 56 -8.60 -23.19 1.84
CA ALA A 56 -9.89 -23.81 2.06
C ALA A 56 -10.91 -23.45 0.96
N GLU A 57 -10.85 -22.22 0.44
CA GLU A 57 -11.83 -21.70 -0.53
C GLU A 57 -11.41 -21.92 -2.00
N TYR A 58 -10.11 -21.78 -2.30
CA TYR A 58 -9.58 -21.79 -3.67
C TYR A 58 -8.59 -22.94 -3.93
N GLY A 59 -8.30 -23.77 -2.93
CA GLY A 59 -7.41 -24.92 -3.05
C GLY A 59 -5.93 -24.62 -2.77
N LEU A 60 -5.11 -25.67 -2.78
CA LEU A 60 -3.69 -25.60 -2.39
C LEU A 60 -2.88 -24.68 -3.31
N ASP A 61 -3.10 -24.76 -4.62
CA ASP A 61 -2.31 -24.03 -5.62
C ASP A 61 -2.51 -22.51 -5.51
N ALA A 62 -3.68 -22.06 -5.03
CA ALA A 62 -3.96 -20.65 -4.74
C ALA A 62 -3.13 -20.08 -3.58
N THR A 63 -2.39 -20.93 -2.85
CA THR A 63 -1.45 -20.50 -1.79
C THR A 63 -0.02 -20.32 -2.27
N ASN A 64 0.24 -20.53 -3.56
CA ASN A 64 1.47 -20.06 -4.19
C ASN A 64 1.51 -18.53 -4.15
N VAL A 65 2.73 -17.99 -4.17
CA VAL A 65 2.96 -16.56 -3.96
C VAL A 65 3.53 -15.90 -5.22
N GLY A 66 3.15 -14.65 -5.46
CA GLY A 66 3.75 -13.83 -6.52
C GLY A 66 5.13 -13.28 -6.15
N ASP A 67 5.62 -12.33 -6.96
CA ASP A 67 6.96 -11.75 -6.82
C ASP A 67 7.20 -11.13 -5.45
N GLU A 68 6.17 -10.51 -4.87
CA GLU A 68 6.24 -9.81 -3.59
C GLU A 68 5.75 -10.64 -2.40
N GLY A 69 5.45 -11.92 -2.63
CA GLY A 69 5.03 -12.86 -1.58
C GLY A 69 3.53 -12.85 -1.29
N GLY A 70 2.73 -11.96 -1.88
CA GLY A 70 1.27 -11.98 -1.78
C GLY A 70 0.63 -13.15 -2.55
N PHE A 71 -0.61 -13.50 -2.20
CA PHE A 71 -1.38 -14.55 -2.87
C PHE A 71 -2.15 -14.00 -4.07
N ALA A 72 -2.42 -14.85 -5.06
CA ALA A 72 -3.23 -14.49 -6.24
C ALA A 72 -4.41 -15.46 -6.46
N PRO A 73 -5.31 -15.64 -5.47
CA PRO A 73 -6.50 -16.47 -5.65
C PRO A 73 -7.39 -15.91 -6.76
N ASN A 74 -8.26 -16.74 -7.32
CA ASN A 74 -9.22 -16.35 -8.35
C ASN A 74 -10.40 -15.54 -7.75
N ILE A 75 -10.07 -14.39 -7.17
CA ILE A 75 -11.02 -13.43 -6.60
C ILE A 75 -11.69 -12.65 -7.72
N GLU A 76 -13.00 -12.45 -7.55
CA GLU A 76 -13.87 -11.82 -8.54
C GLU A 76 -13.84 -10.28 -8.50
N ASN A 77 -13.77 -9.68 -7.31
CA ASN A 77 -13.85 -8.23 -7.12
C ASN A 77 -13.21 -7.77 -5.80
N ALA A 78 -13.11 -6.46 -5.60
CA ALA A 78 -12.46 -5.90 -4.42
C ALA A 78 -13.20 -6.20 -3.10
N ASP A 79 -14.55 -6.21 -3.10
CA ASP A 79 -15.34 -6.56 -1.91
C ASP A 79 -14.95 -7.96 -1.40
N LYS A 80 -14.83 -8.94 -2.30
CA LYS A 80 -14.39 -10.30 -1.96
C LYS A 80 -12.97 -10.35 -1.39
N ALA A 81 -12.06 -9.55 -1.94
CA ALA A 81 -10.70 -9.41 -1.39
C ALA A 81 -10.72 -8.81 0.01
N LEU A 82 -11.51 -7.76 0.22
CA LEU A 82 -11.61 -7.07 1.50
C LEU A 82 -12.31 -7.93 2.57
N ASP A 83 -13.35 -8.66 2.20
CA ASP A 83 -14.08 -9.60 3.07
C ASP A 83 -13.16 -10.70 3.63
N ILE A 84 -12.35 -11.34 2.76
CA ILE A 84 -11.44 -12.40 3.22
C ILE A 84 -10.30 -11.85 4.09
N LEU A 85 -9.86 -10.60 3.85
CA LEU A 85 -8.88 -9.92 4.69
C LEU A 85 -9.44 -9.59 6.07
N VAL A 86 -10.64 -9.02 6.16
CA VAL A 86 -11.31 -8.76 7.45
C VAL A 86 -11.47 -10.07 8.22
N LYS A 87 -11.93 -11.14 7.55
CA LYS A 87 -12.04 -12.47 8.15
C LYS A 87 -10.70 -13.02 8.64
N ALA A 88 -9.61 -12.78 7.91
CA ALA A 88 -8.27 -13.20 8.33
C ALA A 88 -7.79 -12.42 9.56
N ILE A 89 -8.00 -11.09 9.58
CA ILE A 89 -7.68 -10.20 10.70
C ILE A 89 -8.43 -10.63 11.96
N ASP A 90 -9.73 -10.90 11.83
CA ASP A 90 -10.59 -11.33 12.95
C ASP A 90 -10.18 -12.70 13.48
N LYS A 91 -9.89 -13.66 12.59
CA LYS A 91 -9.41 -15.01 12.99
C LYS A 91 -8.07 -14.97 13.71
N ALA A 92 -7.20 -14.02 13.37
CA ALA A 92 -5.93 -13.80 14.04
C ALA A 92 -6.07 -13.05 15.38
N GLY A 93 -7.27 -12.55 15.71
CA GLY A 93 -7.53 -11.80 16.95
C GLY A 93 -7.05 -10.35 16.93
N TYR A 94 -6.88 -9.75 15.73
CA TYR A 94 -6.35 -8.40 15.56
C TYR A 94 -7.36 -7.38 15.05
N HIS A 95 -8.66 -7.64 15.25
CA HIS A 95 -9.73 -6.71 14.94
C HIS A 95 -9.42 -5.31 15.48
N GLY A 96 -9.59 -4.29 14.62
CA GLY A 96 -9.31 -2.89 14.94
C GLY A 96 -7.83 -2.50 15.03
N LYS A 97 -6.91 -3.46 15.22
CA LYS A 97 -5.44 -3.21 15.33
C LYS A 97 -4.69 -3.36 14.01
N VAL A 98 -5.22 -4.14 13.07
CA VAL A 98 -4.72 -4.23 11.69
C VAL A 98 -5.73 -3.54 10.77
N LYS A 99 -5.23 -2.63 9.95
CA LYS A 99 -5.98 -1.89 8.94
C LYS A 99 -5.59 -2.38 7.55
N ILE A 100 -6.29 -1.89 6.53
CA ILE A 100 -6.06 -2.26 5.14
C ILE A 100 -5.52 -1.06 4.35
N GLY A 101 -4.57 -1.32 3.47
CA GLY A 101 -4.15 -0.41 2.41
C GLY A 101 -4.41 -1.05 1.05
N MET A 102 -4.59 -0.22 0.03
CA MET A 102 -4.80 -0.67 -1.36
C MET A 102 -3.80 0.04 -2.26
N ASP A 103 -3.18 -0.71 -3.17
CA ASP A 103 -2.57 -0.18 -4.38
C ASP A 103 -3.47 -0.54 -5.54
N VAL A 104 -4.06 0.49 -6.15
CA VAL A 104 -5.01 0.33 -7.22
C VAL A 104 -4.30 0.16 -8.55
N ALA A 105 -3.20 0.89 -8.79
CA ALA A 105 -2.55 1.04 -10.09
C ALA A 105 -3.55 1.37 -11.22
N ALA A 106 -4.38 2.41 -11.03
CA ALA A 106 -5.52 2.66 -11.90
C ALA A 106 -5.17 2.98 -13.37
N SER A 107 -3.93 3.39 -13.65
CA SER A 107 -3.40 3.53 -15.00
C SER A 107 -3.52 2.21 -15.81
N GLU A 108 -3.40 1.04 -15.17
CA GLU A 108 -3.42 -0.28 -15.81
C GLU A 108 -4.81 -0.67 -16.37
N PHE A 109 -5.86 0.00 -15.91
CA PHE A 109 -7.22 -0.25 -16.36
C PHE A 109 -7.95 1.03 -16.82
N PHE A 110 -7.20 2.10 -17.10
CA PHE A 110 -7.73 3.29 -17.75
C PHE A 110 -7.77 3.10 -19.27
N ASP A 111 -8.95 3.28 -19.86
CA ASP A 111 -9.15 3.27 -21.30
C ASP A 111 -9.04 4.71 -21.83
N GLU A 112 -7.95 4.99 -22.57
CA GLU A 112 -7.69 6.31 -23.14
C GLU A 112 -8.75 6.77 -24.14
N GLN A 113 -9.41 5.85 -24.85
CA GLN A 113 -10.40 6.18 -25.88
C GLN A 113 -11.73 6.59 -25.22
N GLU A 114 -12.18 5.80 -24.24
CA GLU A 114 -13.42 6.06 -23.52
C GLU A 114 -13.25 7.08 -22.39
N LYS A 115 -12.00 7.36 -21.99
CA LYS A 115 -11.62 8.19 -20.83
C LYS A 115 -12.29 7.72 -19.54
N LYS A 116 -12.28 6.41 -19.33
CA LYS A 116 -12.93 5.73 -18.21
C LYS A 116 -12.09 4.57 -17.72
N TYR A 117 -12.35 4.14 -16.50
CA TYR A 117 -11.69 3.03 -15.83
C TYR A 117 -12.52 1.75 -16.00
N ASP A 118 -11.96 0.70 -16.60
CA ASP A 118 -12.65 -0.58 -16.77
C ASP A 118 -12.28 -1.57 -15.67
N LEU A 119 -13.16 -1.74 -14.68
CA LEU A 119 -12.93 -2.73 -13.61
C LEU A 119 -12.99 -4.19 -14.09
N ASN A 120 -13.41 -4.42 -15.34
CA ASN A 120 -13.47 -5.74 -15.98
C ASN A 120 -12.44 -5.87 -17.11
N ASN A 121 -11.36 -5.06 -17.12
CA ASN A 121 -10.34 -5.03 -18.18
C ASN A 121 -9.70 -6.40 -18.51
N LYS A 122 -9.80 -7.37 -17.57
CA LYS A 122 -9.25 -8.74 -17.71
C LYS A 122 -10.30 -9.77 -18.14
N GLU A 123 -11.56 -9.40 -18.24
CA GLU A 123 -12.66 -10.30 -18.61
C GLU A 123 -12.99 -10.22 -20.11
N LYS A 124 -13.31 -11.37 -20.70
CA LYS A 124 -13.87 -11.44 -22.07
C LYS A 124 -15.36 -11.14 -21.99
N GLY A 125 -15.74 -9.88 -21.81
CA GLY A 125 -17.12 -9.50 -21.56
C GLY A 125 -17.42 -8.02 -21.81
N LYS A 126 -18.54 -7.56 -21.27
CA LYS A 126 -18.90 -6.14 -21.31
C LYS A 126 -18.01 -5.38 -20.32
N PRO A 127 -17.37 -4.28 -20.75
CA PRO A 127 -16.57 -3.46 -19.85
C PRO A 127 -17.45 -2.88 -18.73
N HIS A 128 -16.86 -2.74 -17.56
CA HIS A 128 -17.45 -2.04 -16.43
C HIS A 128 -16.76 -0.68 -16.28
N TYR A 129 -17.08 0.21 -17.20
CA TYR A 129 -16.52 1.55 -17.23
C TYR A 129 -17.07 2.44 -16.12
N LEU A 130 -16.16 3.06 -15.38
CA LEU A 130 -16.43 4.12 -14.43
C LEU A 130 -15.69 5.39 -14.85
N THR A 131 -16.35 6.53 -14.73
CA THR A 131 -15.68 7.84 -14.72
C THR A 131 -14.87 8.03 -13.43
N SER A 132 -14.00 9.02 -13.37
CA SER A 132 -13.25 9.35 -12.14
C SER A 132 -14.16 9.62 -10.94
N ASP A 133 -15.33 10.25 -11.18
CA ASP A 133 -16.30 10.55 -10.11
C ASP A 133 -17.00 9.28 -9.61
N GLU A 134 -17.35 8.36 -10.50
CA GLU A 134 -17.94 7.06 -10.14
C GLU A 134 -16.92 6.16 -9.43
N LEU A 135 -15.66 6.17 -9.89
CA LEU A 135 -14.58 5.42 -9.24
C LEU A 135 -14.24 5.98 -7.85
N ALA A 136 -14.25 7.32 -7.70
CA ALA A 136 -14.13 7.94 -6.38
C ALA A 136 -15.27 7.53 -5.44
N ALA A 137 -16.51 7.51 -5.95
CA ALA A 137 -17.67 7.06 -5.18
C ALA A 137 -17.54 5.58 -4.76
N TYR A 138 -17.03 4.73 -5.67
CA TYR A 138 -16.71 3.34 -5.37
C TYR A 138 -15.72 3.22 -4.21
N TYR A 139 -14.60 3.96 -4.23
CA TYR A 139 -13.65 3.94 -3.10
C TYR A 139 -14.26 4.44 -1.79
N LEU A 140 -15.09 5.47 -1.83
CA LEU A 140 -15.74 6.00 -0.63
C LEU A 140 -16.73 5.00 -0.02
N GLU A 141 -17.40 4.20 -0.84
CA GLU A 141 -18.22 3.08 -0.39
C GLU A 141 -17.37 2.01 0.31
N GLN A 142 -16.23 1.65 -0.28
CA GLN A 142 -15.28 0.70 0.32
C GLN A 142 -14.75 1.19 1.66
N ILE A 143 -14.32 2.46 1.75
CA ILE A 143 -13.86 3.10 2.99
C ILE A 143 -14.96 3.08 4.07
N GLY A 144 -16.23 3.20 3.68
CA GLY A 144 -17.35 3.13 4.61
C GLY A 144 -17.62 1.73 5.18
N LYS A 145 -17.23 0.67 4.46
CA LYS A 145 -17.46 -0.74 4.82
C LYS A 145 -16.26 -1.40 5.49
N TYR A 146 -15.05 -1.03 5.09
CA TYR A 146 -13.81 -1.73 5.43
C TYR A 146 -12.81 -0.79 6.12
N PRO A 147 -11.89 -1.31 6.97
CA PRO A 147 -10.92 -0.50 7.70
C PRO A 147 -9.75 -0.03 6.81
N ILE A 148 -10.06 0.55 5.65
CA ILE A 148 -9.10 1.08 4.69
C ILE A 148 -8.58 2.43 5.19
N ILE A 149 -7.25 2.60 5.24
CA ILE A 149 -6.60 3.84 5.70
C ILE A 149 -5.59 4.41 4.69
N SER A 150 -5.37 3.72 3.57
CA SER A 150 -4.42 4.13 2.54
C SER A 150 -4.87 3.64 1.17
N ILE A 151 -4.88 4.53 0.19
CA ILE A 151 -5.11 4.20 -1.22
C ILE A 151 -3.96 4.79 -2.05
N GLU A 152 -3.26 3.94 -2.79
CA GLU A 152 -2.16 4.25 -3.70
C GLU A 152 -2.69 4.20 -5.15
N ASP A 153 -2.29 5.20 -5.94
CA ASP A 153 -2.61 5.34 -7.38
C ASP A 153 -4.08 5.10 -7.74
N ALA A 154 -4.96 5.83 -7.06
CA ALA A 154 -6.41 5.73 -7.18
C ALA A 154 -6.96 6.04 -8.59
N PHE A 155 -6.20 6.77 -9.41
CA PHE A 155 -6.56 7.22 -10.75
C PHE A 155 -5.36 7.11 -11.69
N GLU A 156 -5.60 7.26 -12.99
CA GLU A 156 -4.53 7.33 -13.99
C GLU A 156 -3.57 8.49 -13.67
N GLN A 157 -2.29 8.31 -13.96
CA GLN A 157 -1.19 9.18 -13.53
C GLN A 157 -1.34 10.67 -13.89
N ASP A 158 -2.16 11.05 -14.86
CA ASP A 158 -2.44 12.43 -15.26
C ASP A 158 -3.89 12.88 -14.99
N ASP A 159 -4.72 12.05 -14.35
CA ASP A 159 -6.06 12.43 -13.86
C ASP A 159 -5.98 13.24 -12.54
N TRP A 160 -5.34 14.40 -12.63
CA TRP A 160 -5.19 15.34 -11.52
C TRP A 160 -6.51 15.76 -10.88
N SER A 161 -7.60 15.78 -11.65
CA SER A 161 -8.92 16.18 -11.16
C SER A 161 -9.55 15.09 -10.29
N GLY A 162 -9.46 13.82 -10.71
CA GLY A 162 -9.89 12.68 -9.92
C GLY A 162 -9.18 12.65 -8.56
N PHE A 163 -7.85 12.75 -8.59
CA PHE A 163 -7.02 12.80 -7.38
C PHE A 163 -7.44 13.93 -6.41
N GLN A 164 -7.60 15.16 -6.91
CA GLN A 164 -8.06 16.30 -6.11
C GLN A 164 -9.44 16.08 -5.47
N LYS A 165 -10.40 15.58 -6.26
CA LYS A 165 -11.77 15.33 -5.77
C LYS A 165 -11.75 14.27 -4.68
N LEU A 166 -11.03 13.18 -4.88
CA LEU A 166 -10.91 12.12 -3.88
C LEU A 166 -10.21 12.61 -2.63
N LEU A 167 -9.10 13.35 -2.75
CA LEU A 167 -8.37 13.89 -1.60
C LEU A 167 -9.27 14.78 -0.74
N ASN A 168 -10.06 15.64 -1.38
CA ASN A 168 -11.03 16.49 -0.70
C ASN A 168 -12.14 15.66 -0.02
N ALA A 169 -12.64 14.61 -0.69
CA ALA A 169 -13.69 13.74 -0.15
C ALA A 169 -13.23 12.88 1.04
N VAL A 170 -11.95 12.50 1.10
CA VAL A 170 -11.38 11.71 2.21
C VAL A 170 -10.78 12.56 3.34
N LYS A 171 -10.75 13.89 3.18
CA LYS A 171 -10.23 14.81 4.19
C LYS A 171 -10.96 14.61 5.53
N GLY A 172 -10.19 14.35 6.58
CA GLY A 172 -10.71 14.11 7.94
C GLY A 172 -11.26 12.69 8.18
N LYS A 173 -11.23 11.79 7.19
CA LYS A 173 -11.66 10.39 7.34
C LYS A 173 -10.54 9.43 7.81
N GLY A 174 -9.31 9.93 7.95
CA GLY A 174 -8.17 9.09 8.34
C GLY A 174 -7.69 8.16 7.22
N VAL A 175 -7.91 8.53 5.96
CA VAL A 175 -7.41 7.83 4.78
C VAL A 175 -6.36 8.69 4.09
N GLN A 176 -5.17 8.16 3.88
CA GLN A 176 -4.14 8.80 3.07
C GLN A 176 -4.28 8.41 1.59
N LEU A 177 -3.88 9.33 0.70
CA LEU A 177 -3.73 9.08 -0.72
C LEU A 177 -2.25 9.12 -1.08
N VAL A 178 -1.74 7.99 -1.57
CA VAL A 178 -0.34 7.82 -1.95
C VAL A 178 -0.21 8.02 -3.45
N GLY A 179 0.72 8.89 -3.86
CA GLY A 179 1.10 9.03 -5.27
C GLY A 179 2.38 8.24 -5.58
N ASP A 180 2.27 7.23 -6.41
CA ASP A 180 3.39 6.44 -6.95
C ASP A 180 3.64 6.80 -8.41
N ASP A 181 2.88 6.31 -9.39
CA ASP A 181 2.94 6.73 -10.80
C ASP A 181 2.59 8.22 -10.96
N LEU A 182 1.74 8.74 -10.07
CA LEU A 182 1.45 10.17 -10.00
C LEU A 182 2.72 11.01 -9.75
N THR A 183 3.70 10.51 -9.01
CA THR A 183 4.88 11.31 -8.62
C THR A 183 6.19 10.80 -9.18
N VAL A 184 6.28 9.50 -9.47
CA VAL A 184 7.46 8.74 -9.92
C VAL A 184 8.75 9.09 -9.18
N THR A 185 8.64 9.41 -7.88
CA THR A 185 9.73 9.96 -7.05
C THR A 185 10.45 11.16 -7.70
N ASN A 186 9.80 11.89 -8.61
CA ASN A 186 10.37 12.98 -9.37
C ASN A 186 10.00 14.33 -8.76
N VAL A 187 10.99 15.14 -8.43
CA VAL A 187 10.82 16.44 -7.75
C VAL A 187 9.83 17.38 -8.46
N LYS A 188 9.80 17.40 -9.81
CA LYS A 188 8.87 18.26 -10.57
C LYS A 188 7.43 17.75 -10.47
N ARG A 189 7.23 16.44 -10.55
CA ARG A 189 5.91 15.81 -10.41
C ARG A 189 5.39 15.94 -8.97
N ILE A 190 6.26 15.77 -7.97
CA ILE A 190 5.94 16.00 -6.55
C ILE A 190 5.50 17.46 -6.34
N GLN A 191 6.28 18.42 -6.82
CA GLN A 191 5.93 19.84 -6.73
C GLN A 191 4.57 20.14 -7.39
N MET A 192 4.32 19.59 -8.57
CA MET A 192 3.04 19.75 -9.26
C MET A 192 1.87 19.12 -8.48
N ALA A 193 2.07 17.94 -7.90
CA ALA A 193 1.07 17.25 -7.12
C ALA A 193 0.75 17.99 -5.80
N ILE A 194 1.74 18.64 -5.18
CA ILE A 194 1.57 19.55 -4.04
C ILE A 194 0.74 20.77 -4.46
N GLU A 195 1.13 21.46 -5.54
CA GLU A 195 0.44 22.67 -6.02
C GLU A 195 -1.01 22.41 -6.40
N LYS A 196 -1.28 21.24 -6.98
CA LYS A 196 -2.63 20.82 -7.35
C LYS A 196 -3.44 20.26 -6.19
N GLY A 197 -2.81 19.89 -5.07
CA GLY A 197 -3.48 19.18 -3.98
C GLY A 197 -4.02 17.81 -4.41
N ALA A 198 -3.19 17.02 -5.10
CA ALA A 198 -3.59 15.76 -5.73
C ALA A 198 -3.50 14.55 -4.78
N CYS A 199 -2.48 14.50 -3.92
CA CYS A 199 -2.32 13.45 -2.92
C CYS A 199 -1.76 14.04 -1.61
N ASP A 200 -1.54 13.19 -0.61
CA ASP A 200 -0.99 13.62 0.69
C ASP A 200 0.06 12.66 1.25
N CYS A 201 0.52 11.71 0.45
CA CYS A 201 1.61 10.82 0.76
C CYS A 201 2.44 10.54 -0.50
N LEU A 202 3.76 10.54 -0.36
CA LEU A 202 4.71 10.15 -1.40
C LEU A 202 5.06 8.67 -1.23
N LEU A 203 5.00 7.87 -2.31
CA LEU A 203 5.71 6.59 -2.36
C LEU A 203 7.16 6.83 -2.81
N LEU A 204 8.13 6.59 -1.92
CA LEU A 204 9.54 6.87 -2.16
C LEU A 204 10.27 5.62 -2.65
N LYS A 205 10.55 5.55 -3.96
CA LYS A 205 11.36 4.49 -4.60
C LYS A 205 12.73 5.06 -4.99
N VAL A 206 13.76 4.75 -4.19
CA VAL A 206 15.10 5.36 -4.33
C VAL A 206 15.71 5.15 -5.72
N ASN A 207 15.56 3.96 -6.29
CA ASN A 207 16.10 3.66 -7.62
C ASN A 207 15.34 4.32 -8.77
N GLN A 208 14.17 4.92 -8.52
CA GLN A 208 13.39 5.66 -9.52
C GLN A 208 13.93 7.08 -9.71
N ILE A 209 14.50 7.68 -8.65
CA ILE A 209 15.15 9.00 -8.72
C ILE A 209 16.66 8.91 -8.94
N GLY A 210 17.29 7.78 -8.56
CA GLY A 210 18.64 7.42 -8.97
C GLY A 210 19.75 7.71 -7.95
N SER A 211 19.53 8.60 -6.98
CA SER A 211 20.51 8.87 -5.92
C SER A 211 19.90 9.04 -4.52
N VAL A 212 20.71 8.78 -3.49
CA VAL A 212 20.32 8.98 -2.08
C VAL A 212 20.02 10.44 -1.78
N SER A 213 20.84 11.37 -2.30
CA SER A 213 20.65 12.81 -2.09
C SER A 213 19.32 13.30 -2.64
N GLU A 214 18.95 12.85 -3.85
CA GLU A 214 17.67 13.24 -4.45
C GLU A 214 16.48 12.57 -3.76
N ALA A 215 16.62 11.32 -3.29
CA ALA A 215 15.59 10.67 -2.47
C ALA A 215 15.35 11.41 -1.14
N ILE A 216 16.41 11.88 -0.47
CA ILE A 216 16.30 12.72 0.73
C ILE A 216 15.61 14.04 0.40
N ALA A 217 15.95 14.68 -0.73
CA ALA A 217 15.32 15.92 -1.17
C ALA A 217 13.82 15.75 -1.47
N ALA A 218 13.44 14.66 -2.15
CA ALA A 218 12.05 14.31 -2.42
C ALA A 218 11.26 14.08 -1.11
N CYS A 219 11.83 13.31 -0.17
CA CYS A 219 11.25 13.11 1.16
C CYS A 219 11.08 14.44 1.91
N THR A 220 12.10 15.30 1.88
CA THR A 220 12.08 16.61 2.55
C THR A 220 11.01 17.53 1.96
N MET A 221 10.87 17.55 0.63
CA MET A 221 9.83 18.32 -0.06
C MET A 221 8.43 17.86 0.34
N ALA A 222 8.16 16.55 0.28
CA ALA A 222 6.86 15.99 0.65
C ALA A 222 6.53 16.31 2.12
N ARG A 223 7.47 16.07 3.04
CA ARG A 223 7.26 16.37 4.47
C ARG A 223 7.08 17.87 4.74
N GLY A 224 7.79 18.73 4.01
CA GLY A 224 7.63 20.19 4.08
C GLY A 224 6.24 20.66 3.67
N ALA A 225 5.56 19.92 2.78
CA ALA A 225 4.16 20.12 2.41
C ALA A 225 3.15 19.45 3.35
N GLY A 226 3.60 18.86 4.46
CA GLY A 226 2.76 18.14 5.41
C GLY A 226 2.32 16.75 4.94
N TRP A 227 2.97 16.19 3.92
CA TRP A 227 2.66 14.85 3.42
C TRP A 227 3.32 13.75 4.25
N GLY A 228 2.69 12.57 4.23
CA GLY A 228 3.32 11.31 4.58
C GLY A 228 4.39 10.91 3.55
N VAL A 229 5.28 10.00 3.95
CA VAL A 229 6.24 9.38 3.03
C VAL A 229 6.31 7.90 3.35
N MET A 230 5.98 7.05 2.38
CA MET A 230 6.09 5.60 2.49
C MET A 230 7.31 5.15 1.66
N VAL A 231 8.33 4.64 2.34
CA VAL A 231 9.49 4.07 1.66
C VAL A 231 9.05 2.75 1.02
N SER A 232 9.41 2.54 -0.26
CA SER A 232 8.95 1.38 -1.02
C SER A 232 10.10 0.54 -1.54
N HIS A 233 9.88 -0.77 -1.54
CA HIS A 233 10.62 -1.73 -2.36
C HIS A 233 10.30 -1.59 -3.87
N ARG A 234 10.86 -2.51 -4.65
CA ARG A 234 10.44 -2.81 -6.04
C ARG A 234 9.98 -4.26 -6.18
N SER A 235 9.24 -4.59 -7.24
CA SER A 235 8.83 -5.98 -7.49
C SER A 235 10.03 -6.91 -7.72
N GLY A 236 11.10 -6.44 -8.38
CA GLY A 236 12.41 -7.09 -8.39
C GLY A 236 13.32 -6.57 -7.27
N GLU A 237 13.32 -7.23 -6.11
CA GLU A 237 14.22 -6.89 -4.99
C GLU A 237 15.44 -7.81 -4.89
N THR A 238 16.40 -7.37 -4.06
CA THR A 238 17.59 -8.15 -3.70
C THR A 238 17.63 -8.46 -2.20
N GLU A 239 18.67 -9.14 -1.74
CA GLU A 239 18.95 -9.36 -0.32
C GLU A 239 19.36 -8.08 0.44
N ASP A 240 19.70 -7.00 -0.27
CA ASP A 240 20.16 -5.73 0.29
C ASP A 240 19.09 -5.13 1.22
N THR A 241 19.49 -4.58 2.38
CA THR A 241 18.54 -4.07 3.37
C THR A 241 18.48 -2.54 3.42
N PHE A 242 19.07 -1.82 2.47
CA PHE A 242 19.24 -0.37 2.47
C PHE A 242 17.98 0.43 2.85
N ILE A 243 16.82 0.06 2.30
CA ILE A 243 15.58 0.80 2.54
C ILE A 243 15.05 0.66 3.99
N ALA A 244 15.48 -0.37 4.74
CA ALA A 244 15.17 -0.52 6.16
C ALA A 244 15.88 0.55 7.00
N ASP A 245 17.16 0.77 6.75
CA ASP A 245 17.93 1.84 7.39
C ASP A 245 17.46 3.22 6.93
N LEU A 246 17.14 3.36 5.64
CA LEU A 246 16.64 4.62 5.05
C LEU A 246 15.35 5.09 5.72
N VAL A 247 14.35 4.21 5.89
CA VAL A 247 13.05 4.61 6.46
C VAL A 247 13.19 5.07 7.92
N VAL A 248 14.09 4.46 8.69
CA VAL A 248 14.37 4.85 10.08
C VAL A 248 15.17 6.15 10.12
N GLY A 249 16.20 6.29 9.28
CA GLY A 249 17.04 7.48 9.20
C GLY A 249 16.26 8.71 8.73
N LEU A 250 15.36 8.54 7.76
CA LEU A 250 14.42 9.59 7.34
C LEU A 250 13.28 9.79 8.33
N GLY A 251 13.01 8.83 9.22
CA GLY A 251 11.95 8.90 10.22
C GLY A 251 10.54 9.05 9.62
N THR A 252 10.29 8.44 8.45
CA THR A 252 9.03 8.65 7.71
C THR A 252 7.83 7.96 8.37
N GLY A 253 8.07 6.85 9.08
CA GLY A 253 7.04 6.12 9.82
C GLY A 253 6.23 5.11 9.01
N GLN A 254 6.49 4.94 7.72
CA GLN A 254 5.79 3.98 6.85
C GLN A 254 6.76 3.28 5.88
N ILE A 255 6.60 1.96 5.71
CA ILE A 255 7.36 1.18 4.71
C ILE A 255 6.47 0.13 4.04
N LYS A 256 6.52 0.02 2.70
CA LYS A 256 5.96 -1.08 1.91
C LYS A 256 7.12 -1.90 1.34
N THR A 257 7.34 -3.11 1.86
CA THR A 257 8.45 -3.96 1.40
C THR A 257 8.04 -5.43 1.21
N GLY A 258 6.80 -5.65 0.79
CA GLY A 258 6.24 -6.95 0.40
C GLY A 258 5.61 -7.73 1.56
N ALA A 259 5.19 -8.96 1.28
CA ALA A 259 4.61 -9.86 2.28
C ALA A 259 5.63 -10.26 3.36
N PRO A 260 5.20 -10.80 4.52
CA PRO A 260 6.07 -11.52 5.44
C PRO A 260 6.44 -12.91 4.88
N CYS A 261 6.88 -12.95 3.62
CA CYS A 261 7.25 -14.12 2.84
C CYS A 261 8.29 -13.71 1.79
N ARG A 262 9.17 -14.65 1.40
CA ARG A 262 10.32 -14.45 0.50
C ARG A 262 11.44 -13.59 1.11
N SER A 263 12.69 -14.03 0.96
CA SER A 263 13.80 -13.50 1.76
C SER A 263 14.26 -12.11 1.34
N GLU A 264 14.08 -11.72 0.08
CA GLU A 264 14.34 -10.35 -0.39
C GLU A 264 13.40 -9.31 0.26
N ARG A 265 12.25 -9.76 0.79
CA ARG A 265 11.31 -8.96 1.59
C ARG A 265 11.67 -9.03 3.07
N LEU A 266 11.78 -10.26 3.58
CA LEU A 266 12.11 -10.52 4.97
C LEU A 266 13.48 -9.96 5.38
N ALA A 267 14.43 -9.79 4.46
CA ALA A 267 15.71 -9.14 4.75
C ALA A 267 15.53 -7.74 5.35
N LYS A 268 14.63 -6.92 4.77
CA LYS A 268 14.34 -5.56 5.25
C LYS A 268 13.60 -5.59 6.57
N TYR A 269 12.59 -6.45 6.71
CA TYR A 269 11.86 -6.61 7.96
C TYR A 269 12.76 -7.09 9.11
N ASN A 270 13.64 -8.06 8.84
CA ASN A 270 14.61 -8.55 9.81
C ASN A 270 15.63 -7.46 10.18
N GLN A 271 16.02 -6.61 9.23
CA GLN A 271 16.87 -5.47 9.53
C GLN A 271 16.17 -4.45 10.45
N LEU A 272 14.89 -4.17 10.22
CA LEU A 272 14.09 -3.31 11.11
C LEU A 272 13.95 -3.89 12.53
N LEU A 273 13.85 -5.22 12.66
CA LEU A 273 13.88 -5.89 13.98
C LEU A 273 15.22 -5.68 14.69
N ARG A 274 16.35 -5.78 13.97
CA ARG A 274 17.69 -5.53 14.53
C ARG A 274 17.87 -4.07 14.94
N ILE A 275 17.42 -3.13 14.09
CA ILE A 275 17.46 -1.69 14.39
C ILE A 275 16.62 -1.39 15.64
N GLU A 276 15.44 -1.99 15.78
CA GLU A 276 14.62 -1.85 16.98
C GLU A 276 15.34 -2.39 18.23
N GLU A 277 15.95 -3.57 18.14
CA GLU A 277 16.72 -4.17 19.23
C GLU A 277 17.92 -3.30 19.65
N GLU A 278 18.68 -2.80 18.67
CA GLU A 278 19.87 -1.95 18.90
C GLU A 278 19.50 -0.61 19.55
N LEU A 279 18.41 0.01 19.11
CA LEU A 279 17.94 1.28 19.67
C LEU A 279 17.32 1.11 21.07
N GLY A 280 16.77 -0.07 21.38
CA GLY A 280 16.12 -0.36 22.65
C GLY A 280 15.05 0.67 23.00
N SER A 281 15.14 1.27 24.18
CA SER A 281 14.19 2.30 24.65
C SER A 281 14.23 3.61 23.84
N ASN A 282 15.22 3.80 22.96
CA ASN A 282 15.28 4.96 22.07
C ASN A 282 14.43 4.79 20.80
N ALA A 283 13.86 3.61 20.57
CA ALA A 283 12.92 3.35 19.48
C ALA A 283 11.47 3.64 19.91
N THR A 284 10.70 4.22 18.99
CA THR A 284 9.24 4.36 19.11
C THR A 284 8.60 3.85 17.84
N TYR A 285 7.53 3.08 17.94
CA TYR A 285 6.77 2.62 16.79
C TYR A 285 5.79 3.70 16.33
N ALA A 286 5.73 3.98 15.02
CA ALA A 286 4.91 5.05 14.49
C ALA A 286 3.40 4.81 14.69
N GLY A 287 2.95 3.56 14.60
CA GLY A 287 1.55 3.17 14.85
C GLY A 287 0.53 4.00 14.06
N GLU A 288 -0.58 4.35 14.69
CA GLU A 288 -1.61 5.20 14.08
C GLU A 288 -1.10 6.59 13.67
N ASP A 289 -0.09 7.12 14.35
CA ASP A 289 0.46 8.47 14.08
C ASP A 289 1.23 8.53 12.76
N ALA A 290 1.52 7.38 12.15
CA ALA A 290 2.06 7.33 10.79
C ALA A 290 1.05 7.84 9.74
N PHE A 291 -0.25 7.75 10.02
CA PHE A 291 -1.35 8.03 9.06
C PHE A 291 -2.21 9.23 9.48
N LYS A 292 -1.88 9.90 10.58
CA LYS A 292 -2.53 11.14 11.01
C LYS A 292 -1.83 12.31 10.32
N LYS A 293 -2.60 13.19 9.67
CA LYS A 293 -2.10 14.52 9.31
C LYS A 293 -1.86 15.32 10.58
N ASN A 294 -0.69 15.95 10.69
CA ASN A 294 -0.47 17.03 11.64
C ASN A 294 -1.34 18.25 11.28
#